data_AF-A0A1D3TIL3-F1
#
_entry.id   AF-A0A1D3TIL3-F1
#
_cell.length_a   1.000
_cell.length_b   1.000
_cell.length_c   1.000
_cell.angle_alpha   90.00
_cell.angle_beta   90.00
_cell.angle_gamma   90.00
#
_symmetry.space_group_name_H-M   'P 1'
#
loop_
_entity.id
_entity.type
_entity.pdbx_description
1 polymer ?
#
loop_
_entity_poly.entity_id
_entity_poly.type
_entity_poly.pdbx_seq_one_letter_code
_entity_poly.pdbx_strand_id
1 'polypeptide(L)'
;MKLLLRFSLSALLIMTYAFCAAQNDTNFCAKTHRGILRYHQKKEKKEYIPVSAVLKRDALDMYKGSKLFYSINLAEVIPPLEIFSTSPECLTVNIINKDSIVLCCNTEECINNWWVFLTKQILCLNQGEMRDETDDNTVEDRQYNIINNDNFDGVSVDIQDRLEDIPNG
;
A
#
# COMPACT_ATOMS: atom_id res chain seq x y z
N MET A 1 -9.82 21.96 52.69
CA MET A 1 -10.70 21.88 51.50
C MET A 1 -9.97 22.17 50.17
N LYS A 2 -9.14 23.23 50.07
CA LYS A 2 -8.42 23.57 48.81
C LYS A 2 -7.35 22.56 48.36
N LEU A 3 -6.74 21.80 49.29
CA LEU A 3 -5.68 20.82 48.97
C LEU A 3 -6.26 19.54 48.35
N LEU A 4 -7.39 19.05 48.87
CA LEU A 4 -8.10 17.87 48.35
C LEU A 4 -8.60 18.09 46.91
N LEU A 5 -9.05 19.31 46.61
CA LEU A 5 -9.53 19.68 45.26
C LEU A 5 -8.40 19.69 44.22
N ARG A 6 -7.16 20.03 44.62
CA ARG A 6 -5.99 20.02 43.72
C ARG A 6 -5.49 18.61 43.45
N PHE A 7 -5.53 17.73 44.46
CA PHE A 7 -5.19 16.32 44.28
C PHE A 7 -6.19 15.60 43.36
N SER A 8 -7.50 15.87 43.50
CA SER A 8 -8.51 15.30 42.60
C SER A 8 -8.38 15.78 41.15
N LEU A 9 -8.00 17.04 40.93
CA LEU A 9 -7.80 17.59 39.57
C LEU A 9 -6.58 16.96 38.88
N SER A 10 -5.50 16.72 39.63
CA SER A 10 -4.29 16.06 39.11
C SER A 10 -4.52 14.58 38.76
N ALA A 11 -5.32 13.87 39.55
CA ALA A 11 -5.69 12.47 39.28
C ALA A 11 -6.58 12.33 38.02
N LEU A 12 -7.44 13.31 37.76
CA LEU A 12 -8.29 13.33 36.56
C LEU A 12 -7.46 13.55 35.29
N LEU A 13 -6.46 14.43 35.34
CA LEU A 13 -5.52 14.68 34.23
C LEU A 13 -4.70 13.43 33.88
N ILE A 14 -4.24 12.67 34.88
CA ILE A 14 -3.46 11.44 34.63
C ILE A 14 -4.33 10.34 33.99
N MET A 15 -5.61 10.24 34.36
CA MET A 15 -6.53 9.28 33.72
C MET A 15 -6.91 9.64 32.28
N THR A 16 -6.92 10.93 31.90
CA THR A 16 -7.18 11.32 30.50
C THR A 16 -5.98 11.07 29.58
N TYR A 17 -4.75 11.09 30.08
CA TYR A 17 -3.57 10.73 29.26
C TYR A 17 -3.51 9.24 28.92
N ALA A 18 -4.00 8.36 29.81
CA ALA A 18 -4.00 6.92 29.55
C ALA A 18 -5.01 6.49 28.47
N PHE A 19 -6.03 7.31 28.19
CA PHE A 19 -7.07 7.02 27.18
C PHE A 19 -6.78 7.59 25.79
N CYS A 20 -5.71 8.40 25.64
CA CYS A 20 -5.30 8.96 24.34
C CYS A 20 -4.11 8.23 23.71
N ALA A 21 -3.65 7.11 24.29
CA ALA A 21 -2.90 6.14 23.50
C ALA A 21 -3.94 5.39 22.66
N ALA A 22 -4.32 5.97 21.52
CA ALA A 22 -5.01 5.25 20.47
C ALA A 22 -4.25 3.93 20.29
N GLN A 23 -4.87 2.82 20.67
CA GLN A 23 -4.33 1.50 20.41
C GLN A 23 -4.14 1.42 18.90
N ASN A 24 -2.92 1.63 18.43
CA ASN A 24 -2.50 1.11 17.14
C ASN A 24 -2.80 -0.38 17.24
N ASP A 25 -3.85 -0.82 16.55
CA ASP A 25 -4.27 -2.21 16.55
C ASP A 25 -3.08 -3.01 16.03
N THR A 26 -2.31 -3.60 16.95
CA THR A 26 -1.10 -4.37 16.64
C THR A 26 -1.38 -5.56 15.71
N ASN A 27 -2.66 -5.87 15.51
CA ASN A 27 -3.16 -6.87 14.59
C ASN A 27 -3.39 -6.37 13.15
N PHE A 28 -3.19 -5.08 12.86
CA PHE A 28 -3.35 -4.54 11.52
C PHE A 28 -2.45 -5.28 10.52
N CYS A 29 -1.19 -5.54 10.88
CA CYS A 29 -0.17 -6.18 10.03
C CYS A 29 -0.07 -7.71 10.13
N ALA A 30 -0.97 -8.36 10.88
CA ALA A 30 -0.89 -9.80 11.19
C ALA A 30 -1.82 -10.68 10.33
N LYS A 31 -2.52 -10.11 9.34
CA LYS A 31 -3.53 -10.84 8.56
C LYS A 31 -2.92 -11.47 7.31
N THR A 32 -3.09 -12.79 7.17
CA THR A 32 -2.77 -13.51 5.92
C THR A 32 -3.96 -13.46 4.97
N HIS A 33 -3.72 -13.28 3.67
CA HIS A 33 -4.74 -13.38 2.62
C HIS A 33 -4.43 -14.55 1.69
N ARG A 34 -5.46 -15.24 1.18
CA ARG A 34 -5.30 -16.39 0.28
C ARG A 34 -6.34 -16.35 -0.81
N GLY A 35 -5.97 -16.80 -2.00
CA GLY A 35 -6.89 -16.89 -3.13
C GLY A 35 -6.21 -17.40 -4.39
N ILE A 36 -6.94 -17.36 -5.50
CA ILE A 36 -6.44 -17.78 -6.80
C ILE A 36 -6.06 -16.53 -7.61
N LEU A 37 -4.89 -16.57 -8.23
CA LEU A 37 -4.40 -15.55 -9.16
C LEU A 37 -3.95 -16.20 -10.46
N ARG A 38 -3.87 -15.40 -11.51
CA ARG A 38 -3.22 -15.73 -12.78
C ARG A 38 -1.89 -14.99 -12.87
N TYR A 39 -0.80 -15.72 -12.85
CA TYR A 39 0.58 -15.20 -12.86
C TYR A 39 1.13 -15.13 -14.29
N HIS A 40 1.87 -14.06 -14.59
CA HIS A 40 2.64 -13.93 -15.82
C HIS A 40 3.89 -13.09 -15.59
N GLN A 41 5.02 -13.45 -16.20
CA GLN A 41 6.24 -12.63 -16.16
C GLN A 41 6.20 -11.63 -17.31
N LYS A 42 6.26 -10.32 -17.02
CA LYS A 42 5.95 -9.23 -17.97
C LYS A 42 6.77 -9.27 -19.27
N LYS A 43 8.01 -9.78 -19.20
CA LYS A 43 8.91 -9.90 -20.37
C LYS A 43 8.75 -11.20 -21.16
N GLU A 44 8.07 -12.21 -20.62
CA GLU A 44 7.93 -13.50 -21.29
C GLU A 44 6.67 -13.52 -22.16
N LYS A 45 6.72 -14.21 -23.31
CA LYS A 45 5.52 -14.41 -24.17
C LYS A 45 4.66 -15.60 -23.73
N LYS A 46 4.87 -16.15 -22.53
CA LYS A 46 4.16 -17.33 -22.06
C LYS A 46 2.73 -16.99 -21.65
N GLU A 47 1.84 -17.97 -21.67
CA GLU A 47 0.47 -17.81 -21.18
C GLU A 47 0.43 -17.55 -19.67
N TYR A 48 -0.69 -16.99 -19.22
CA TYR A 48 -0.98 -16.80 -17.80
C TYR A 48 -1.15 -18.14 -17.10
N ILE A 49 -0.48 -18.31 -15.95
CA ILE A 49 -0.48 -19.54 -15.17
C ILE A 49 -1.40 -19.37 -13.96
N PRO A 50 -2.45 -20.19 -13.79
CA PRO A 50 -3.25 -20.16 -12.57
C PRO A 50 -2.43 -20.69 -11.39
N VAL A 51 -2.43 -19.93 -10.30
CA VAL A 51 -1.68 -20.23 -9.07
C VAL A 51 -2.57 -20.01 -7.85
N SER A 52 -2.34 -20.81 -6.81
CA SER A 52 -2.86 -20.53 -5.47
C SER A 52 -1.89 -19.60 -4.77
N ALA A 53 -2.34 -18.40 -4.42
CA ALA A 53 -1.53 -17.37 -3.80
C ALA A 53 -1.81 -17.29 -2.30
N VAL A 54 -0.75 -17.14 -1.50
CA VAL A 54 -0.78 -16.98 -0.05
C VAL A 54 0.06 -15.78 0.32
N LEU A 55 -0.60 -14.70 0.73
CA LEU A 55 0.03 -13.53 1.30
C LEU A 55 0.37 -13.80 2.77
N LYS A 56 1.66 -13.84 3.05
CA LYS A 56 2.26 -13.92 4.38
C LYS A 56 2.70 -12.52 4.82
N ARG A 57 3.37 -12.45 5.97
CA ARG A 57 3.87 -11.19 6.54
C ARG A 57 4.91 -10.51 5.65
N ASP A 58 5.82 -11.29 5.09
CA ASP A 58 7.02 -10.85 4.38
C ASP A 58 7.08 -11.35 2.94
N ALA A 59 6.15 -12.23 2.54
CA ALA A 59 6.18 -12.85 1.23
C ALA A 59 4.79 -13.06 0.62
N LEU A 60 4.74 -13.04 -0.70
CA LEU A 60 3.64 -13.60 -1.49
C LEU A 60 4.11 -14.91 -2.13
N ASP A 61 3.66 -16.03 -1.56
CA ASP A 61 3.94 -17.36 -2.10
C ASP A 61 2.87 -17.74 -3.11
N MET A 62 3.29 -18.31 -4.24
CA MET A 62 2.42 -18.82 -5.29
C MET A 62 2.71 -20.31 -5.51
N TYR A 63 1.66 -21.12 -5.48
CA TYR A 63 1.72 -22.57 -5.58
C TYR A 63 1.02 -23.08 -6.84
N LYS A 64 1.59 -24.14 -7.42
CA LYS A 64 0.94 -24.95 -8.47
C LYS A 64 0.64 -26.33 -7.91
N GLY A 65 -0.62 -26.56 -7.54
CA GLY A 65 -0.99 -27.70 -6.70
C GLY A 65 -0.37 -27.57 -5.32
N SER A 66 0.34 -28.60 -4.86
CA SER A 66 1.02 -28.60 -3.54
C SER A 66 2.46 -28.10 -3.58
N LYS A 67 3.01 -27.76 -4.75
CA LYS A 67 4.40 -27.33 -4.90
C LYS A 67 4.50 -25.81 -4.95
N LEU A 68 5.42 -25.25 -4.18
CA LEU A 68 5.80 -23.83 -4.29
C LEU A 68 6.35 -23.61 -5.71
N PHE A 69 5.73 -22.68 -6.43
CA PHE A 69 6.07 -22.36 -7.80
C PHE A 69 6.93 -21.10 -7.88
N TYR A 70 6.55 -20.06 -7.14
CA TYR A 70 7.26 -18.78 -7.10
C TYR A 70 6.99 -18.08 -5.77
N SER A 71 7.94 -17.26 -5.32
CA SER A 71 7.80 -16.48 -4.09
C SER A 71 8.35 -15.09 -4.31
N ILE A 72 7.59 -14.08 -3.87
CA ILE A 72 8.01 -12.68 -3.91
C ILE A 72 8.31 -12.26 -2.48
N ASN A 73 9.52 -11.76 -2.25
CA ASN A 73 9.84 -11.06 -1.01
C ASN A 73 9.21 -9.66 -1.08
N LEU A 74 8.30 -9.35 -0.16
CA LEU A 74 7.55 -8.10 -0.17
C LEU A 74 8.44 -6.89 0.17
N ALA A 75 9.57 -7.09 0.86
CA ALA A 75 10.55 -6.03 1.10
C ALA A 75 11.30 -5.61 -0.18
N GLU A 76 11.30 -6.46 -1.21
CA GLU A 76 11.92 -6.18 -2.51
C GLU A 76 10.92 -5.58 -3.52
N VAL A 77 9.65 -5.44 -3.14
CA VAL A 77 8.61 -4.87 -4.00
C VAL A 77 8.72 -3.36 -4.00
N ILE A 78 8.73 -2.76 -5.19
CA ILE A 78 8.78 -1.31 -5.39
C ILE A 78 7.32 -0.78 -5.41
N PRO A 79 6.86 -0.03 -4.40
CA PRO A 79 5.54 0.60 -4.43
C PRO A 79 5.52 1.85 -5.35
N PRO A 80 4.34 2.27 -5.84
CA PRO A 80 3.04 1.63 -5.67
C PRO A 80 2.85 0.43 -6.61
N LEU A 81 1.90 -0.45 -6.26
CA LEU A 81 1.43 -1.47 -7.20
C LEU A 81 0.53 -0.82 -8.25
N GLU A 82 0.80 -1.08 -9.52
CA GLU A 82 0.10 -0.46 -10.65
C GLU A 82 -1.04 -1.37 -11.13
N ILE A 83 -2.28 -0.86 -11.14
CA ILE A 83 -3.42 -1.50 -11.79
C ILE A 83 -3.55 -0.94 -13.20
N PHE A 84 -3.79 -1.80 -14.20
CA PHE A 84 -3.92 -1.34 -15.57
C PHE A 84 -5.32 -0.78 -15.85
N SER A 85 -5.42 0.45 -16.36
CA SER A 85 -6.70 1.01 -16.79
C SER A 85 -7.36 0.23 -17.94
N THR A 86 -6.56 -0.46 -18.76
CA THR A 86 -7.02 -1.27 -19.90
C THR A 86 -7.27 -2.74 -19.55
N SER A 87 -6.88 -3.17 -18.36
CA SER A 87 -7.12 -4.52 -17.83
C SER A 87 -7.30 -4.41 -16.32
N PRO A 88 -8.45 -3.86 -15.87
CA PRO A 88 -8.69 -3.53 -14.47
C PRO A 88 -8.77 -4.76 -13.56
N GLU A 89 -8.70 -5.96 -14.11
CA GLU A 89 -8.55 -7.23 -13.40
C GLU A 89 -7.09 -7.64 -13.15
N CYS A 90 -6.10 -6.83 -13.56
CA CYS A 90 -4.68 -7.12 -13.46
C CYS A 90 -3.88 -6.01 -12.75
N LEU A 91 -2.86 -6.41 -11.99
CA LEU A 91 -1.87 -5.52 -11.39
C LEU A 91 -0.44 -5.93 -11.77
N THR A 92 0.47 -4.97 -11.84
CA THR A 92 1.92 -5.19 -11.98
C THR A 92 2.60 -5.08 -10.63
N VAL A 93 3.47 -6.05 -10.33
CA VAL A 93 4.39 -5.99 -9.19
C VAL A 93 5.80 -5.77 -9.74
N ASN A 94 6.37 -4.60 -9.43
CA ASN A 94 7.75 -4.27 -9.73
C ASN A 94 8.64 -4.74 -8.58
N ILE A 95 9.76 -5.40 -8.90
CA ILE A 95 10.63 -6.04 -7.90
C ILE A 95 12.07 -5.59 -8.14
N ILE A 96 12.79 -5.22 -7.08
CA ILE A 96 14.19 -4.78 -7.14
C ILE A 96 15.05 -5.85 -7.82
N ASN A 97 15.83 -5.43 -8.83
CA ASN A 97 16.77 -6.28 -9.57
C ASN A 97 16.17 -7.55 -10.20
N LYS A 98 14.85 -7.58 -10.42
CA LYS A 98 14.12 -8.69 -11.03
C LYS A 98 13.14 -8.15 -12.07
N ASP A 99 12.67 -9.03 -12.95
CA ASP A 99 11.61 -8.66 -13.88
C ASP A 99 10.30 -8.44 -13.15
N SER A 100 9.55 -7.42 -13.57
CA SER A 100 8.18 -7.21 -13.10
C SER A 100 7.30 -8.40 -13.49
N ILE A 101 6.32 -8.67 -12.64
CA ILE A 101 5.32 -9.71 -12.87
C ILE A 101 3.95 -9.06 -12.98
N VAL A 102 3.03 -9.75 -13.64
CA VAL A 102 1.63 -9.39 -13.76
C VAL A 102 0.81 -10.45 -13.02
N LEU A 103 -0.07 -9.99 -12.14
CA LEU A 103 -1.02 -10.80 -11.40
C LEU A 103 -2.42 -10.39 -11.80
N CYS A 104 -3.25 -11.34 -12.22
CA CYS A 104 -4.63 -11.08 -12.62
C CYS A 104 -5.64 -11.92 -11.85
N CYS A 105 -6.84 -11.37 -11.69
CA CYS A 105 -8.03 -12.03 -11.19
C CYS A 105 -9.04 -12.25 -12.33
N ASN A 106 -10.19 -12.86 -12.01
CA ASN A 106 -11.31 -12.97 -12.96
C ASN A 106 -12.24 -11.74 -12.96
N THR A 107 -12.14 -10.90 -11.93
CA THR A 107 -12.94 -9.68 -11.76
C THR A 107 -12.06 -8.54 -11.24
N GLU A 108 -12.47 -7.31 -11.53
CA GLU A 108 -11.85 -6.09 -10.99
C GLU A 108 -11.91 -6.06 -9.45
N GLU A 109 -13.06 -6.40 -8.87
CA GLU A 109 -13.21 -6.46 -7.40
C GLU A 109 -12.18 -7.39 -6.75
N CYS A 110 -11.91 -8.54 -7.36
CA CYS A 110 -10.91 -9.48 -6.86
C CYS A 110 -9.51 -8.87 -6.88
N ILE A 111 -9.10 -8.23 -7.98
CA ILE A 111 -7.74 -7.67 -8.05
C ILE A 111 -7.59 -6.45 -7.15
N ASN A 112 -8.64 -5.64 -7.01
CA ASN A 112 -8.67 -4.50 -6.09
C ASN A 112 -8.51 -4.96 -4.63
N ASN A 113 -9.18 -6.06 -4.24
CA ASN A 113 -8.97 -6.66 -2.93
C ASN A 113 -7.52 -7.11 -2.73
N TRP A 114 -6.94 -7.79 -3.72
CA TRP A 114 -5.52 -8.18 -3.67
C TRP A 114 -4.58 -6.98 -3.57
N TRP A 115 -4.84 -5.92 -4.34
CA TRP A 115 -4.08 -4.68 -4.29
C TRP A 115 -4.11 -4.06 -2.89
N VAL A 116 -5.29 -4.00 -2.25
CA VAL A 116 -5.43 -3.50 -0.87
C VAL A 116 -4.60 -4.35 0.10
N PHE A 117 -4.72 -5.69 0.05
CA PHE A 117 -4.00 -6.57 0.97
C PHE A 117 -2.48 -6.50 0.78
N LEU A 118 -2.01 -6.49 -0.47
CA LEU A 118 -0.58 -6.40 -0.78
C LEU A 118 -0.01 -5.06 -0.36
N THR A 119 -0.65 -3.96 -0.75
CA THR A 119 -0.23 -2.60 -0.39
C THR A 119 -0.15 -2.46 1.11
N LYS A 120 -1.18 -2.92 1.82
CA LYS A 120 -1.19 -2.93 3.28
C LYS A 120 0.00 -3.70 3.86
N GLN A 121 0.31 -4.89 3.35
CA GLN A 121 1.40 -5.71 3.86
C GLN A 121 2.78 -5.08 3.57
N ILE A 122 2.95 -4.48 2.39
CA ILE A 122 4.17 -3.74 2.01
C ILE A 122 4.35 -2.54 2.95
N LEU A 123 3.30 -1.75 3.20
CA LEU A 123 3.38 -0.62 4.14
C LEU A 123 3.74 -1.09 5.55
N CYS A 124 3.14 -2.18 6.02
CA CYS A 124 3.46 -2.79 7.31
C CYS A 124 4.93 -3.22 7.44
N LEU A 125 5.58 -3.67 6.38
CA LEU A 125 7.00 -4.02 6.41
C LEU A 125 7.90 -2.79 6.50
N ASN A 126 7.46 -1.66 5.96
CA ASN A 126 8.18 -0.40 5.98
C ASN A 126 7.82 0.49 7.20
N GLN A 127 6.88 0.05 8.06
CA GLN A 127 6.54 0.73 9.31
C GLN A 127 7.70 0.60 10.31
N GLY A 128 8.62 1.57 10.24
CA GLY A 128 9.88 1.59 10.98
C GLY A 128 10.97 2.33 10.21
N GLU A 129 10.86 2.35 8.88
CA GLU A 129 11.61 3.23 7.96
C GLU A 129 10.79 4.47 7.58
N MET A 130 9.91 4.95 8.48
CA MET A 130 9.22 6.20 8.23
C MET A 130 10.26 7.30 8.07
N ARG A 131 10.16 7.94 6.90
CA ARG A 131 10.95 9.07 6.42
C ARG A 131 11.36 9.98 7.57
N ASP A 132 12.64 10.35 7.57
CA ASP A 132 13.10 11.48 8.36
C ASP A 132 12.27 12.71 7.99
N GLU A 133 11.39 13.14 8.89
CA GLU A 133 10.50 14.29 8.70
C GLU A 133 11.26 15.63 8.80
N THR A 134 12.59 15.60 8.94
CA THR A 134 13.43 16.81 8.87
C THR A 134 13.85 17.20 7.44
N ASP A 135 13.50 16.38 6.43
CA ASP A 135 13.67 16.75 5.04
C ASP A 135 12.51 17.66 4.60
N ASP A 136 12.71 18.98 4.74
CA ASP A 136 11.79 20.11 4.44
C ASP A 136 11.32 20.18 2.97
N ASN A 137 11.59 19.13 2.20
CA ASN A 137 11.26 19.01 0.79
C ASN A 137 9.88 18.37 0.65
N THR A 138 8.92 19.19 0.23
CA THR A 138 7.54 18.75 -0.02
C THR A 138 7.47 17.72 -1.15
N VAL A 139 6.39 16.94 -1.24
CA VAL A 139 6.19 15.97 -2.34
C VAL A 139 6.14 16.70 -3.68
N GLU A 140 5.63 17.93 -3.64
CA GLU A 140 5.52 18.91 -4.70
C GLU A 140 6.91 19.34 -5.22
N ASP A 141 7.89 19.56 -4.33
CA ASP A 141 9.26 19.93 -4.73
C ASP A 141 9.98 18.81 -5.49
N ARG A 142 9.69 17.54 -5.15
CA ARG A 142 10.24 16.38 -5.88
C ARG A 142 9.59 16.23 -7.26
N GLN A 143 8.29 16.53 -7.38
CA GLN A 143 7.59 16.55 -8.67
C GLN A 143 8.09 17.66 -9.59
N TYR A 144 8.37 18.86 -9.08
CA TYR A 144 8.94 19.95 -9.87
C TYR A 144 10.27 19.59 -10.53
N ASN A 145 11.14 18.86 -9.83
CA ASN A 145 12.42 18.39 -10.38
C ASN A 145 12.27 17.30 -11.46
N ILE A 146 11.16 16.56 -11.45
CA ILE A 146 10.85 15.53 -12.46
C ILE A 146 10.20 16.16 -13.69
N ILE A 147 9.33 17.16 -13.51
CA ILE A 147 8.64 17.88 -14.60
C ILE A 147 9.60 18.77 -15.39
N ASN A 148 10.63 19.33 -14.76
CA ASN A 148 11.65 20.17 -15.42
C ASN A 148 12.81 19.38 -16.08
N ASN A 149 12.75 18.05 -16.10
CA ASN A 149 13.68 17.25 -16.89
C ASN A 149 12.95 16.91 -18.21
N ASP A 150 13.48 17.40 -19.33
CA ASP A 150 12.83 17.57 -20.66
C ASP A 150 12.34 16.29 -21.37
N ASN A 151 11.79 15.29 -20.67
CA ASN A 151 11.38 14.03 -21.28
C ASN A 151 10.19 13.34 -20.60
N PHE A 152 9.20 14.10 -20.12
CA PHE A 152 7.97 13.55 -19.56
C PHE A 152 6.82 13.60 -20.58
N ASP A 153 6.54 12.44 -21.21
CA ASP A 153 5.35 12.18 -22.06
C ASP A 153 4.18 11.69 -21.19
N GLY A 154 3.80 12.49 -20.19
CA GLY A 154 2.66 12.20 -19.34
C GLY A 154 1.57 13.23 -19.57
N VAL A 155 0.33 12.76 -19.69
CA VAL A 155 -0.85 13.64 -19.72
C VAL A 155 -1.03 14.26 -18.34
N SER A 156 -0.81 15.57 -18.23
CA SER A 156 -1.21 16.33 -17.06
C SER A 156 -2.74 16.46 -17.05
N VAL A 157 -3.36 16.07 -15.94
CA VAL A 157 -4.77 16.37 -15.68
C VAL A 157 -4.77 17.60 -14.77
N ASP A 158 -5.06 18.76 -15.36
CA ASP A 158 -5.27 20.00 -14.61
C ASP A 158 -6.69 19.98 -14.03
N ILE A 159 -6.82 19.67 -12.74
CA ILE A 159 -8.08 19.80 -12.02
C ILE A 159 -8.18 21.25 -11.55
N GLN A 160 -8.61 22.15 -12.43
CA GLN A 160 -9.10 23.47 -12.03
C GLN A 160 -10.53 23.37 -11.52
N ASP A 161 -10.73 22.62 -10.43
CA ASP A 161 -11.97 22.75 -9.68
C ASP A 161 -11.80 23.92 -8.70
N ARG A 162 -12.32 25.08 -9.11
CA ARG A 162 -12.61 26.16 -8.17
C ARG A 162 -13.54 25.58 -7.10
N LEU A 163 -13.07 25.57 -5.86
CA LEU A 163 -13.79 25.15 -4.65
C LEU A 163 -15.09 25.95 -4.34
N GLU A 164 -15.62 26.71 -5.31
CA GLU A 164 -16.78 27.58 -5.17
C GLU A 164 -18.08 26.99 -5.74
N ASP A 165 -18.03 25.83 -6.43
CA ASP A 165 -19.21 25.20 -7.05
C ASP A 165 -19.72 23.93 -6.33
N ILE A 166 -19.57 23.83 -5.00
CA ILE A 166 -20.28 22.82 -4.21
C ILE A 166 -21.62 23.42 -3.71
N PRO A 167 -22.79 22.93 -4.17
CA PRO A 167 -24.05 23.42 -3.65
C PRO A 167 -24.21 22.93 -2.20
N ASN A 168 -24.38 23.88 -1.27
CA ASN A 168 -24.75 23.58 0.11
C ASN A 168 -26.18 23.01 0.13
N GLY A 169 -26.29 21.69 0.26
CA GLY A 169 -27.53 20.98 0.60
C GLY A 169 -27.67 20.79 2.10
#